data_AF-A0A2N9MFU9-F1
#
_entry.id   AF-A0A2N9MFU9-F1
#
_cell.length_a   1.000
_cell.length_b   1.000
_cell.length_c   1.000
_cell.angle_alpha   90.00
_cell.angle_beta   90.00
_cell.angle_gamma   90.00
#
_symmetry.space_group_name_H-M   'P 1'
#
loop_
_entity.id
_entity.type
_entity.pdbx_description
1 polymer ?
#
loop_
_entity_poly.entity_id
_entity_poly.type
_entity_poly.pdbx_seq_one_letter_code
_entity_poly.pdbx_strand_id
1 'polypeptide(L)'
;MAYRVELTARARRDLDYLYECIHADESAAAARWYNGLEKAVYRLEQLPRRCPVAPESRRTGRQLRNLLYGGKPHVYRVIYEIDEMEKTVRVLTIRHGAMEESTL
;
A
#
# COMPACT_ATOMS: atom_id res chain seq x y z
N MET A 1 -4.74 13.07 -14.29
CA MET A 1 -3.99 12.48 -13.15
C MET A 1 -3.00 13.53 -12.66
N ALA A 2 -2.87 13.73 -11.35
CA ALA A 2 -2.00 14.76 -10.78
C ALA A 2 -0.65 14.22 -10.28
N TYR A 3 -0.60 12.92 -9.97
CA TYR A 3 0.61 12.21 -9.56
C TYR A 3 0.77 10.89 -10.32
N ARG A 4 2.00 10.41 -10.49
CA ARG A 4 2.33 9.06 -11.00
C ARG A 4 2.49 8.08 -9.85
N VAL A 5 1.92 6.88 -9.92
CA VAL A 5 2.16 5.84 -8.91
C VAL A 5 3.31 4.93 -9.37
N GLU A 6 4.34 4.81 -8.54
CA GLU A 6 5.48 3.92 -8.76
C GLU A 6 5.58 2.88 -7.66
N LEU A 7 5.53 1.60 -8.05
CA LEU A 7 5.73 0.48 -7.14
C LEU A 7 7.22 0.14 -7.08
N THR A 8 7.80 0.18 -5.88
CA THR A 8 9.16 -0.33 -5.68
C THR A 8 9.22 -1.84 -5.89
N ALA A 9 10.41 -2.38 -6.15
CA ALA A 9 10.61 -3.83 -6.28
C ALA A 9 10.15 -4.60 -5.02
N ARG A 10 10.24 -3.98 -3.84
CA ARG A 10 9.71 -4.56 -2.60
C ARG A 10 8.19 -4.60 -2.62
N ALA A 11 7.53 -3.48 -2.90
CA ALA A 11 6.07 -3.43 -2.98
C ALA A 11 5.50 -4.40 -4.03
N ARG A 12 6.19 -4.60 -5.15
CA ARG A 12 5.80 -5.60 -6.15
C ARG A 12 5.85 -7.02 -5.59
N ARG A 13 6.96 -7.40 -4.93
CA ARG A 13 7.06 -8.71 -4.26
C ARG A 13 6.01 -8.89 -3.18
N ASP A 14 5.70 -7.84 -2.43
CA ASP A 14 4.65 -7.88 -1.40
C ASP A 14 3.26 -8.15 -2.03
N LEU A 15 2.97 -7.55 -3.21
CA LEU A 15 1.75 -7.80 -3.97
C LEU A 15 1.70 -9.23 -4.53
N ASP A 16 2.80 -9.71 -5.09
CA ASP A 16 2.87 -11.06 -5.66
C ASP A 16 2.69 -12.11 -4.56
N TYR A 17 3.39 -11.95 -3.44
CA TYR A 17 3.22 -12.80 -2.25
C TYR A 17 1.79 -12.77 -1.72
N LEU A 18 1.16 -11.59 -1.69
CA LEU A 18 -0.22 -11.45 -1.25
C LEU A 18 -1.19 -12.16 -2.18
N TYR A 19 -0.98 -12.08 -3.50
CA TYR A 19 -1.80 -12.75 -4.51
C TYR A 19 -1.80 -14.28 -4.31
N GLU A 20 -0.62 -14.84 -4.09
CA GLU A 20 -0.44 -16.26 -3.78
C GLU A 20 -1.05 -16.63 -2.43
N CYS A 21 -0.81 -15.84 -1.38
CA CYS A 21 -1.29 -16.12 -0.02
C CYS A 21 -2.81 -16.17 0.10
N ILE A 22 -3.55 -15.39 -0.69
CA ILE A 22 -5.02 -15.37 -0.67
C ILE A 22 -5.64 -16.33 -1.68
N HIS A 23 -4.84 -17.10 -2.43
CA HIS A 23 -5.27 -17.98 -3.52
C HIS A 23 -6.23 -17.25 -4.47
N ALA A 24 -5.79 -16.09 -4.98
CA ALA A 24 -6.61 -15.21 -5.80
C ALA A 24 -7.05 -15.86 -7.14
N ASP A 25 -6.29 -16.84 -7.61
CA ASP A 25 -6.58 -17.67 -8.77
C ASP A 25 -7.71 -18.68 -8.52
N GLU A 26 -7.79 -19.23 -7.32
CA GLU A 26 -8.79 -20.24 -6.94
C GLU A 26 -10.11 -19.64 -6.44
N SER A 27 -10.10 -18.36 -6.04
CA SER A 27 -11.27 -17.68 -5.45
C SER A 27 -11.59 -16.34 -6.11
N ALA A 28 -12.74 -16.28 -6.77
CA ALA A 28 -13.27 -15.04 -7.34
C ALA A 28 -13.46 -13.93 -6.30
N ALA A 29 -13.73 -14.28 -5.03
CA ALA A 29 -13.82 -13.32 -3.95
C ALA A 29 -12.45 -12.73 -3.59
N ALA A 30 -11.40 -13.56 -3.57
CA ALA A 30 -10.03 -13.13 -3.33
C ALA A 30 -9.49 -12.28 -4.48
N ALA A 31 -9.73 -12.68 -5.74
CA ALA A 31 -9.42 -11.86 -6.91
C ALA A 31 -10.10 -10.48 -6.85
N ARG A 32 -11.39 -10.43 -6.51
CA ARG A 32 -12.12 -9.16 -6.34
C ARG A 32 -11.50 -8.29 -5.25
N TRP A 33 -11.10 -8.89 -4.15
CA TRP A 33 -10.46 -8.18 -3.04
C TRP A 33 -9.09 -7.63 -3.44
N TYR A 34 -8.25 -8.43 -4.12
CA TYR A 34 -6.95 -8.00 -4.65
C TYR A 34 -7.07 -6.85 -5.64
N ASN A 35 -7.98 -6.98 -6.61
CA ASN A 35 -8.27 -5.92 -7.58
C ASN A 35 -8.78 -4.64 -6.89
N GLY A 36 -9.46 -4.79 -5.75
CA GLY A 36 -9.89 -3.67 -4.93
C GLY A 36 -8.73 -2.95 -4.21
N LEU A 37 -7.76 -3.71 -3.69
CA LEU A 37 -6.52 -3.17 -3.11
C LEU A 37 -5.72 -2.41 -4.18
N GLU A 38 -5.53 -3.03 -5.35
CA GLU A 38 -4.78 -2.43 -6.45
C GLU A 38 -5.42 -1.11 -6.91
N LYS A 39 -6.76 -1.09 -7.07
CA LYS A 39 -7.51 0.14 -7.36
C LYS A 39 -7.35 1.21 -6.27
N ALA A 40 -7.28 0.82 -5.00
CA ALA A 40 -7.08 1.75 -3.91
C ALA A 40 -5.66 2.37 -3.95
N VAL A 41 -4.65 1.60 -4.33
CA VAL A 41 -3.29 2.09 -4.58
C VAL A 41 -3.26 3.05 -5.76
N TYR A 42 -3.87 2.70 -6.90
CA TYR A 42 -3.91 3.60 -8.06
C TYR A 42 -4.68 4.90 -7.79
N ARG A 43 -5.72 4.90 -6.93
CA ARG A 43 -6.40 6.14 -6.53
C ARG A 43 -5.49 7.17 -5.85
N LEU A 44 -4.32 6.75 -5.34
CA LEU A 44 -3.31 7.67 -4.81
C LEU A 44 -2.77 8.65 -5.88
N GLU A 45 -2.89 8.33 -7.17
CA GLU A 45 -2.53 9.24 -8.28
C GLU A 45 -3.33 10.56 -8.27
N GLN A 46 -4.54 10.55 -7.67
CA GLN A 46 -5.44 11.71 -7.65
C GLN A 46 -5.42 12.40 -6.30
N LEU A 47 -5.40 11.63 -5.20
CA LEU A 47 -5.56 12.15 -3.84
C LEU A 47 -4.57 11.52 -2.86
N PRO A 48 -3.24 11.68 -3.07
CA PRO A 48 -2.25 11.02 -2.21
C PRO A 48 -2.18 11.62 -0.80
N ARG A 49 -2.67 12.85 -0.60
CA ARG A 49 -2.65 13.52 0.71
C ARG A 49 -3.80 13.12 1.64
N ARG A 50 -4.78 12.37 1.16
CA ARG A 50 -5.97 11.98 1.93
C ARG A 50 -5.63 10.99 3.07
N CYS A 51 -4.55 10.23 2.94
CA CYS A 51 -4.17 9.27 3.95
C CYS A 51 -3.36 9.90 5.09
N PRO A 52 -3.52 9.44 6.33
CA PRO A 52 -2.76 9.93 7.47
C PRO A 52 -1.26 9.65 7.32
N VAL A 53 -0.48 10.45 8.03
CA VAL A 53 0.97 10.26 8.15
C VAL A 53 1.21 8.98 8.96
N ALA A 54 2.08 8.12 8.43
CA ALA A 54 2.46 6.87 9.06
C ALA A 54 3.32 7.17 10.32
N PRO A 55 3.14 6.47 11.45
CA PRO A 55 3.94 6.70 12.66
C PRO A 55 5.45 6.55 12.42
N GLU A 56 5.84 5.72 11.45
CA GLU A 56 7.22 5.48 11.00
C GLU A 56 7.86 6.75 10.38
N SER A 57 7.05 7.72 9.96
CA SER A 57 7.51 9.03 9.49
C SER A 57 8.37 9.75 10.53
N ARG A 58 7.99 9.67 11.82
CA ARG A 58 8.73 10.31 12.91
C ARG A 58 10.10 9.67 13.16
N ARG A 59 10.23 8.36 12.92
CA ARG A 59 11.48 7.62 13.12
C ARG A 59 12.47 7.81 11.98
N THR A 60 11.95 7.88 10.75
CA THR A 60 12.76 7.94 9.53
C THR A 60 13.05 9.36 9.06
N GLY A 61 12.37 10.37 9.62
CA GLY A 61 12.45 11.76 9.16
C GLY A 61 11.81 11.99 7.78
N ARG A 62 11.22 10.96 7.17
CA ARG A 62 10.55 11.02 5.85
C ARG A 62 9.05 11.24 6.03
N GLN A 63 8.39 11.95 5.12
CA GLN A 63 6.93 12.08 5.12
C GLN A 63 6.26 10.80 4.58
N LEU A 64 6.30 9.73 5.37
CA LEU A 64 5.65 8.47 5.08
C LEU A 64 4.16 8.56 5.38
N ARG A 65 3.34 7.98 4.51
CA ARG A 65 1.89 7.88 4.65
C ARG A 65 1.48 6.41 4.54
N ASN A 66 0.35 6.08 5.15
CA ASN A 66 -0.19 4.74 5.10
C ASN A 66 -1.64 4.74 4.61
N LEU A 67 -1.90 3.97 3.54
CA LEU A 67 -3.26 3.65 3.11
C LEU A 67 -3.67 2.36 3.82
N LEU A 68 -4.78 2.41 4.55
CA LEU A 68 -5.39 1.25 5.19
C LEU A 68 -6.45 0.67 4.25
N TYR A 69 -6.35 -0.64 3.97
CA TYR A 69 -7.30 -1.34 3.11
C TYR A 69 -7.78 -2.64 3.79
N GLY A 70 -9.06 -2.95 3.65
CA GLY A 70 -9.69 -4.10 4.32
C GLY A 70 -10.38 -3.75 5.64
N GLY A 71 -10.77 -4.79 6.38
CA GLY A 71 -11.51 -4.69 7.64
C GLY A 71 -10.89 -5.57 8.72
N LYS A 72 -11.13 -5.26 9.99
CA LYS A 72 -10.60 -6.07 11.10
C LYS A 72 -11.10 -7.52 11.01
N PRO A 73 -10.25 -8.53 11.24
CA PRO A 73 -8.83 -8.45 11.66
C PRO A 73 -7.81 -8.33 10.50
N HIS A 74 -8.23 -8.45 9.24
CA HIS A 74 -7.35 -8.45 8.05
C HIS A 74 -7.20 -7.05 7.43
N VAL A 75 -6.60 -6.13 8.19
CA VAL A 75 -6.28 -4.78 7.68
C VAL A 75 -4.90 -4.81 7.03
N TYR A 76 -4.79 -4.35 5.80
CA TYR A 76 -3.55 -4.20 5.07
C TYR A 76 -3.10 -2.74 5.07
N ARG A 77 -1.79 -2.54 5.19
CA ARG A 77 -1.13 -1.23 5.24
C ARG A 77 -0.22 -1.08 4.03
N VAL A 78 -0.56 -0.15 3.15
CA VAL A 78 0.31 0.27 2.05
C VAL A 78 1.09 1.49 2.52
N ILE A 79 2.40 1.36 2.69
CA ILE A 79 3.28 2.47 3.09
C ILE A 79 3.85 3.09 1.83
N TYR A 80 3.69 4.41 1.70
CA TYR A 80 4.17 5.15 0.56
C TYR A 80 4.67 6.53 0.96
N GLU A 81 5.39 7.16 0.05
CA GLU A 81 5.81 8.56 0.15
C GLU A 81 5.38 9.33 -1.08
N ILE A 82 5.32 10.65 -0.95
CA ILE A 82 4.95 11.56 -2.03
C ILE A 82 6.17 12.40 -2.36
N ASP A 83 6.66 12.26 -3.58
CA ASP A 83 7.61 13.16 -4.21
C ASP A 83 6.84 14.32 -4.84
N GLU A 84 6.89 15.47 -4.19
CA GLU A 84 6.16 16.67 -4.64
C GLU A 84 6.82 17.35 -5.85
N MET A 85 8.13 17.12 -6.07
CA MET A 85 8.88 17.67 -7.21
C MET A 85 8.56 16.89 -8.47
N GLU A 86 8.69 15.56 -8.40
CA GLU A 86 8.43 14.64 -9.52
C GLU A 86 6.94 14.27 -9.65
N LYS A 87 6.08 14.84 -8.79
CA LYS A 87 4.66 14.48 -8.67
C LYS A 87 4.46 12.96 -8.72
N THR A 88 5.20 12.25 -7.88
CA THR A 88 5.24 10.79 -7.89
C THR A 88 4.93 10.22 -6.51
N VAL A 89 4.05 9.24 -6.45
CA VAL A 89 3.74 8.46 -5.26
C VAL A 89 4.56 7.18 -5.32
N ARG A 90 5.56 7.05 -4.45
CA ARG A 90 6.41 5.86 -4.37
C ARG A 90 5.87 4.92 -3.30
N VAL A 91 5.37 3.77 -3.71
CA VAL A 91 4.91 2.72 -2.80
C VAL A 91 6.10 1.89 -2.36
N LEU A 92 6.40 1.95 -1.07
CA LEU A 92 7.60 1.34 -0.48
C LEU A 92 7.37 -0.12 -0.10
N THR A 93 6.22 -0.43 0.49
CA THR A 93 5.88 -1.78 0.96
C THR A 93 4.39 -1.92 1.23
N ILE A 94 3.88 -3.14 1.14
CA ILE A 94 2.51 -3.51 1.50
C ILE A 94 2.59 -4.61 2.56
N ARG A 95 2.01 -4.36 3.73
CA ARG A 95 2.11 -5.28 4.88
C ARG A 95 0.74 -5.61 5.45
N HIS A 96 0.60 -6.81 6.02
CA HIS A 96 -0.59 -7.19 6.76
C HIS A 96 -0.52 -6.58 8.17
N GLY A 97 -1.39 -5.61 8.46
CA GLY A 97 -1.40 -4.79 9.67
C GLY A 97 -1.63 -5.56 10.97
N ALA A 98 -2.16 -6.78 10.91
CA ALA A 98 -2.29 -7.67 12.07
C ALA A 98 -1.20 -8.76 12.17
N MET A 99 -0.33 -8.91 11.16
CA MET A 99 0.69 -9.98 11.14
C MET A 99 2.12 -9.45 11.34
N GLU A 100 2.40 -8.18 11.04
CA GLU A 100 3.74 -7.62 11.21
C GLU A 100 3.72 -6.35 12.06
N GLU A 101 3.61 -6.54 13.38
CA GLU A 101 4.11 -5.56 14.34
C GLU A 101 5.56 -5.93 14.70
N SER A 102 6.49 -5.87 13.74
CA SER A 102 7.92 -5.86 14.05
C SER A 102 8.77 -5.36 12.87
N THR A 103 9.69 -4.47 13.25
CA THR A 103 10.87 -4.03 12.52
C THR A 103 10.64 -3.00 11.40
N LEU A 104 10.66 -1.73 11.83
CA LEU A 104 11.25 -0.57 11.13
C LEU A 104 11.85 0.38 12.18
#